data_AF-A0A399NVZ1-F1
#
_entry.id   AF-A0A399NVZ1-F1
#
_cell.length_a   1.000
_cell.length_b   1.000
_cell.length_c   1.000
_cell.angle_alpha   90.00
_cell.angle_beta   90.00
_cell.angle_gamma   90.00
#
_symmetry.space_group_name_H-M   'P 1'
#
loop_
_entity.id
_entity.type
_entity.pdbx_description
1 polymer ?
#
loop_
_entity_poly.entity_id
_entity_poly.type
_entity_poly.pdbx_seq_one_letter_code
_entity_poly.pdbx_strand_id
1 'polypeptide(L)'
;MQLYSALPLVRARQIAADTAALAGIVVSVLVGIAVAALIRPLGDLGRSMERSGTQLSGSMTDAADALGRLPLVGDAARGPFEDASGIGSGL
;
A
#
# COMPACT_ATOMS: atom_id res chain seq x y z
N MET A 1 -18.17 47.26 0.61
CA MET A 1 -17.31 46.33 1.37
C MET A 1 -15.87 46.55 0.95
N GLN A 2 -14.97 46.96 1.86
CA GLN A 2 -13.55 47.10 1.57
C GLN A 2 -12.84 45.79 1.91
N LEU A 3 -12.37 45.06 0.90
CA LEU A 3 -11.65 43.79 1.05
C LEU A 3 -10.24 43.98 1.65
N TYR A 4 -9.64 45.16 1.47
CA TYR A 4 -8.31 45.51 2.00
C TYR A 4 -8.30 46.92 2.59
N SER A 5 -7.36 47.17 3.53
CA SER A 5 -7.18 48.48 4.16
C SER A 5 -6.90 49.58 3.14
N ALA A 6 -7.44 50.80 3.39
CA ALA A 6 -7.15 51.99 2.59
C ALA A 6 -5.71 52.51 2.79
N LEU A 7 -5.06 52.11 3.90
CA LEU A 7 -3.66 52.46 4.15
C LEU A 7 -2.73 51.55 3.33
N PRO A 8 -1.86 52.12 2.47
CA PRO A 8 -1.06 51.35 1.51
C PRO A 8 -0.09 50.36 2.20
N LEU A 9 0.49 50.75 3.34
CA LEU A 9 1.42 49.91 4.09
C LEU A 9 0.74 48.68 4.71
N VAL A 10 -0.50 48.85 5.19
CA VAL A 10 -1.28 47.75 5.78
C VAL A 10 -1.76 46.79 4.68
N ARG A 11 -2.20 47.35 3.54
CA ARG A 11 -2.62 46.57 2.37
C ARG A 11 -1.49 45.68 1.83
N ALA A 12 -0.26 46.19 1.74
CA ALA A 12 0.88 45.40 1.28
C ALA A 12 1.16 44.20 2.20
N ARG A 13 1.08 44.39 3.52
CA ARG A 13 1.25 43.29 4.49
C ARG A 13 0.14 42.26 4.42
N GLN A 14 -1.10 42.69 4.20
CA GLN A 14 -2.25 41.78 4.01
C GLN A 14 -2.07 40.92 2.76
N ILE A 15 -1.71 41.52 1.62
CA ILE A 15 -1.46 40.78 0.37
C ILE A 15 -0.30 39.79 0.53
N ALA A 16 0.79 40.20 1.20
CA ALA A 16 1.92 39.32 1.45
C ALA A 16 1.55 38.13 2.35
N ALA A 17 0.74 38.36 3.39
CA ALA A 17 0.25 37.30 4.27
C ALA A 17 -0.67 36.32 3.53
N ASP A 18 -1.61 36.83 2.73
CA ASP A 18 -2.51 36.00 1.94
C ASP A 18 -1.74 35.16 0.91
N THR A 19 -0.75 35.76 0.25
CA THR A 19 0.12 35.06 -0.70
C THR A 19 0.94 33.97 -0.02
N ALA A 20 1.50 34.26 1.16
CA ALA A 20 2.23 33.28 1.94
C ALA A 20 1.32 32.11 2.41
N ALA A 21 0.08 32.42 2.81
CA ALA A 21 -0.90 31.40 3.17
C ALA A 21 -1.26 30.51 1.98
N LEU A 22 -1.54 31.11 0.81
CA LEU A 22 -1.80 30.38 -0.43
C LEU A 22 -0.61 29.50 -0.84
N ALA A 23 0.60 30.04 -0.77
CA ALA A 23 1.81 29.27 -1.04
C ALA A 23 1.96 28.09 -0.08
N GLY A 24 1.71 28.29 1.21
CA GLY A 24 1.70 27.23 2.22
C GLY A 24 0.70 26.12 1.89
N ILE A 25 -0.54 26.49 1.53
CA ILE A 25 -1.57 25.54 1.13
C ILE A 25 -1.12 24.72 -0.09
N VAL A 26 -0.59 25.38 -1.13
CA VAL A 26 -0.10 24.71 -2.34
C VAL A 26 1.03 23.73 -1.98
N VAL A 27 1.99 24.15 -1.17
CA VAL A 27 3.09 23.29 -0.71
C VAL A 27 2.55 22.08 0.06
N SER A 28 1.62 22.28 0.99
CA SER A 28 1.01 21.18 1.75
C SER A 28 0.30 20.17 0.84
N VAL A 29 -0.43 20.64 -0.18
CA VAL A 29 -1.08 19.75 -1.16
C VAL A 29 -0.05 18.98 -1.97
N LEU A 30 1.01 19.64 -2.45
CA LEU A 30 2.09 18.98 -3.20
C LEU A 30 2.79 17.91 -2.38
N VAL A 31 3.06 18.18 -1.09
CA VAL A 31 3.62 17.19 -0.17
C VAL A 31 2.67 16.00 0.00
N GLY A 32 1.37 16.25 0.19
CA GLY A 32 0.37 15.18 0.28
C GLY A 32 0.32 14.29 -0.97
N ILE A 33 0.39 14.90 -2.16
CA ILE A 33 0.45 14.17 -3.44
C ILE A 33 1.74 13.35 -3.54
N ALA A 34 2.89 13.93 -3.17
CA ALA A 34 4.18 13.24 -3.21
C ALA A 34 4.20 12.02 -2.27
N VAL A 35 3.67 12.17 -1.04
CA VAL A 35 3.54 11.06 -0.08
C VAL A 35 2.61 9.98 -0.62
N ALA A 36 1.45 10.35 -1.18
CA ALA A 36 0.53 9.39 -1.77
C ALA A 36 1.15 8.64 -2.96
N ALA A 37 1.95 9.33 -3.79
CA ALA A 37 2.68 8.71 -4.90
C ALA A 37 3.76 7.73 -4.40
N LEU A 38 4.41 8.01 -3.27
CA LEU A 38 5.40 7.12 -2.68
C LEU A 38 4.78 5.86 -2.05
N ILE A 39 3.56 5.96 -1.50
CA ILE A 39 2.87 4.86 -0.84
C ILE A 39 2.16 3.93 -1.84
N ARG A 40 1.63 4.44 -2.96
CA ARG A 40 0.91 3.63 -3.98
C ARG A 40 1.66 2.36 -4.43
N PRO A 41 2.97 2.42 -4.75
CA PRO A 41 3.74 1.22 -5.11
C PRO A 41 3.78 0.16 -4.01
N LEU A 42 3.72 0.56 -2.74
CA LEU A 42 3.70 -0.39 -1.62
C LEU A 42 2.39 -1.20 -1.61
N GLY A 43 1.26 -0.55 -1.94
CA GLY A 43 -0.02 -1.24 -2.08
C GLY A 43 -0.03 -2.22 -3.27
N ASP A 44 0.59 -1.83 -4.39
CA ASP A 44 0.74 -2.72 -5.55
C ASP A 44 1.64 -3.92 -5.24
N LEU A 45 2.75 -3.68 -4.53
CA LEU A 45 3.64 -4.74 -4.06
C LEU A 45 2.91 -5.70 -3.12
N GLY A 46 2.15 -5.20 -2.15
CA GLY A 46 1.37 -6.02 -1.22
C GLY A 46 0.38 -6.94 -1.94
N ARG A 47 -0.39 -6.40 -2.90
CA ARG A 47 -1.30 -7.21 -3.72
C ARG A 47 -0.58 -8.24 -4.59
N SER A 48 0.63 -7.91 -5.06
CA SER A 48 1.46 -8.85 -5.83
C SER A 48 1.98 -10.00 -4.95
N MET A 49 2.40 -9.68 -3.72
CA MET A 49 2.83 -10.66 -2.73
C MET A 49 1.67 -11.59 -2.31
N GLU A 50 0.49 -11.03 -2.03
CA GLU A 50 -0.72 -11.80 -1.70
C GLU A 50 -1.10 -12.80 -2.80
N ARG A 51 -1.08 -12.35 -4.08
CA ARG A 51 -1.31 -13.27 -5.22
C ARG A 51 -0.26 -14.36 -5.30
N SER A 52 1.00 -14.01 -5.09
CA SER A 52 2.11 -14.98 -5.14
C SER A 52 2.01 -16.01 -4.01
N GLY A 53 1.65 -15.58 -2.80
CA GLY A 53 1.40 -16.46 -1.65
C GLY A 53 0.22 -17.40 -1.88
N THR A 54 -0.88 -16.87 -2.42
CA THR A 54 -2.06 -17.67 -2.79
C THR A 54 -1.71 -18.73 -3.84
N GLN A 55 -0.95 -18.36 -4.88
CA GLN A 55 -0.53 -19.29 -5.93
C GLN A 55 0.43 -20.37 -5.41
N LEU A 56 1.35 -20.01 -4.51
CA LEU A 56 2.28 -20.93 -3.86
C LEU A 56 1.53 -21.93 -2.95
N SER A 57 0.59 -21.43 -2.14
CA SER A 57 -0.26 -22.25 -1.28
C SER A 57 -1.06 -23.27 -2.09
N GLY A 58 -1.67 -22.83 -3.20
CA GLY A 58 -2.35 -23.72 -4.14
C GLY A 58 -1.42 -24.78 -4.73
N SER A 59 -0.21 -24.39 -5.17
CA SER A 59 0.78 -25.33 -5.72
C SER A 59 1.23 -26.37 -4.68
N MET A 60 1.37 -25.98 -3.41
CA MET A 60 1.71 -26.91 -2.34
C MET A 60 0.55 -27.85 -1.99
N THR A 61 -0.69 -27.37 -2.05
CA THR A 61 -1.89 -28.21 -1.88
C THR A 61 -1.97 -29.25 -3.00
N ASP A 62 -1.76 -28.83 -4.25
CA ASP A 62 -1.75 -29.74 -5.41
C ASP A 62 -0.64 -30.81 -5.29
N ALA A 63 0.54 -30.40 -4.82
CA ALA A 63 1.64 -31.32 -4.55
C ALA A 63 1.32 -32.29 -3.41
N ALA A 64 0.71 -31.82 -2.32
CA ALA A 64 0.26 -32.65 -1.20
C ALA A 64 -0.79 -33.68 -1.65
N ASP A 65 -1.74 -33.29 -2.49
CA ASP A 65 -2.75 -34.16 -3.09
C ASP A 65 -2.15 -35.18 -4.08
N ALA A 66 -1.14 -34.78 -4.85
CA ALA A 66 -0.42 -35.70 -5.73
C ALA A 66 0.39 -36.74 -4.93
N LEU A 67 1.09 -36.30 -3.88
CA LEU A 67 1.86 -37.17 -2.99
C LEU A 67 0.95 -38.10 -2.18
N GLY A 68 -0.18 -37.60 -1.67
CA GLY A 68 -1.17 -38.39 -0.93
C GLY A 68 -1.75 -39.57 -1.72
N ARG A 69 -1.71 -39.52 -3.06
CA ARG A 69 -2.17 -40.61 -3.94
C ARG A 69 -1.15 -41.75 -4.11
N LEU A 70 0.07 -41.62 -3.56
CA LEU A 70 1.08 -42.68 -3.62
C LEU A 70 0.83 -43.74 -2.54
N PRO A 71 0.61 -45.02 -2.91
CA PRO A 71 0.45 -46.09 -1.93
C PRO A 71 1.74 -46.28 -1.11
N LEU A 72 1.58 -46.50 0.21
CA LEU A 72 2.64 -46.72 1.23
C LEU A 72 3.35 -45.48 1.80
N VAL A 73 3.37 -44.31 1.11
CA VAL A 73 4.12 -43.12 1.58
C VAL A 73 3.29 -41.82 1.56
N GLY A 74 2.12 -41.82 0.93
CA GLY A 74 1.36 -40.59 0.67
C GLY A 74 0.96 -39.80 1.90
N ASP A 75 0.49 -40.44 2.97
CA ASP A 75 0.06 -39.76 4.20
C ASP A 75 1.23 -39.09 4.95
N ALA A 76 2.41 -39.70 4.94
CA ALA A 76 3.62 -39.16 5.58
C ALA A 76 4.24 -38.01 4.76
N ALA A 77 4.07 -38.04 3.43
CA ALA A 77 4.57 -37.00 2.53
C ALA A 77 3.62 -35.80 2.41
N ARG A 78 2.32 -35.95 2.70
CA ARG A 78 1.30 -34.89 2.58
C ARG A 78 1.42 -33.82 3.67
N GLY A 79 1.63 -34.22 4.93
CA GLY A 79 1.62 -33.32 6.10
C GLY A 79 2.52 -32.08 5.99
N PRO A 80 3.81 -32.21 5.62
CA PRO A 80 4.71 -31.06 5.50
C PRO A 80 4.32 -30.04 4.42
N PHE A 81 3.63 -30.47 3.35
CA PHE A 81 3.18 -29.58 2.27
C PHE A 81 1.84 -28.90 2.62
N GLU A 82 0.97 -29.59 3.35
CA GLU A 82 -0.28 -29.02 3.88
C GLU A 82 0.04 -27.93 4.94
N ASP A 83 0.99 -28.18 5.85
CA ASP A 83 1.48 -27.18 6.81
C ASP A 83 2.10 -25.95 6.12
N ALA A 84 2.91 -26.15 5.08
CA ALA A 84 3.55 -25.06 4.35
C ALA A 84 2.56 -24.24 3.49
N SER A 85 1.48 -24.87 2.99
CA SER A 85 0.40 -24.17 2.29
C SER A 85 -0.37 -23.21 3.20
N GLY A 86 -0.55 -23.55 4.48
CA GLY A 86 -1.20 -22.71 5.49
C GLY A 86 -0.40 -21.43 5.82
N ILE A 87 0.93 -21.49 5.76
CA ILE A 87 1.81 -20.33 5.96
C ILE A 87 1.65 -19.31 4.83
N GLY A 88 1.44 -19.78 3.59
CA GLY A 88 1.22 -18.91 2.43
C GLY A 88 -0.10 -18.12 2.44
N SER A 89 -1.10 -18.59 3.19
CA SER A 89 -2.41 -17.93 3.36
C SER A 89 -2.49 -16.98 4.57
N GLY A 90 -1.45 -16.93 5.41
CA GLY A 90 -1.43 -16.15 6.66
C GLY A 90 -0.68 -14.80 6.60
N LEU A 91 -0.21 -14.39 5.42
CA LEU A 91 0.46 -13.11 5.16
C LEU A 91 -0.46 -12.15 4.42
#